data_AF-A0AAE7H430-F1
#
_entry.id   AF-A0AAE7H430-F1
#
_cell.length_a   1.000
_cell.length_b   1.000
_cell.length_c   1.000
_cell.angle_alpha   90.00
_cell.angle_beta   90.00
_cell.angle_gamma   90.00
#
_symmetry.space_group_name_H-M   'P 1'
#
loop_
_entity.id
_entity.type
_entity.pdbx_description
1 polymer ?
#
loop_
_entity_poly.entity_id
_entity_poly.type
_entity_poly.pdbx_seq_one_letter_code
_entity_poly.pdbx_strand_id
1 'polypeptide(L)'
;MSFENLDSITSPTPLYALDNAQIKSIQRCLSIIGYPVGDIDGMIGPKTKTAWANFKKDVIEGNPDLIGPISVHSLQEKVNAVWPIKYELDDKDSTINAIKMMCNAMGLSLNSQMAYVLATVEWETAKTFKPVREAFWLDESWCKKNLKYYPYYGRGYVQLTWKNNYEMYAKILDLNLSENPDLALEPNTSLFILVHGFKVGAFTGFKLTEYINHNHVDFIGARHCINGTDHQHDIANLTHKYL
;
A
#
# COMPACT_ATOMS: atom_id res chain seq x y z
N MET A 1 -8.30 -9.86 -9.49
CA MET A 1 -8.11 -10.28 -8.10
C MET A 1 -9.20 -11.27 -7.80
N SER A 2 -8.84 -12.42 -7.23
CA SER A 2 -9.83 -13.42 -6.89
C SER A 2 -10.44 -13.10 -5.53
N PHE A 3 -11.73 -12.75 -5.50
CA PHE A 3 -12.54 -12.71 -4.26
C PHE A 3 -12.97 -14.13 -3.85
N GLU A 4 -12.14 -15.11 -4.21
CA GLU A 4 -12.40 -16.54 -4.16
C GLU A 4 -13.10 -16.89 -2.85
N ASN A 5 -14.30 -17.47 -2.99
CA ASN A 5 -15.17 -17.99 -1.94
C ASN A 5 -15.90 -16.97 -1.06
N LEU A 6 -15.79 -15.65 -1.27
CA LEU A 6 -16.59 -14.68 -0.51
C LEU A 6 -18.03 -14.56 -1.04
N ASP A 7 -18.22 -14.72 -2.34
CA ASP A 7 -19.56 -14.66 -2.97
C ASP A 7 -20.48 -15.81 -2.54
N SER A 8 -19.93 -16.89 -1.96
CA SER A 8 -20.72 -17.99 -1.41
C SER A 8 -21.39 -17.63 -0.07
N ILE A 9 -21.02 -16.50 0.55
CA ILE A 9 -21.63 -16.01 1.79
C ILE A 9 -22.95 -15.32 1.45
N THR A 10 -24.03 -16.10 1.37
CA THR A 10 -25.37 -15.63 0.97
C THR A 10 -26.25 -15.16 2.13
N SER A 11 -25.80 -15.32 3.38
CA SER A 11 -26.51 -14.88 4.59
C SER A 11 -25.52 -14.41 5.67
N PRO A 12 -25.97 -13.68 6.70
CA PRO A 12 -25.11 -13.28 7.81
C PRO A 12 -24.52 -14.50 8.53
N THR A 13 -23.20 -14.65 8.43
CA THR A 13 -22.42 -15.77 8.96
C THR A 13 -21.43 -15.25 10.00
N PRO A 14 -21.29 -15.90 11.17
CA PRO A 14 -20.25 -15.54 12.13
C PRO A 14 -18.86 -15.71 11.53
N LEU A 15 -17.95 -14.77 11.79
CA LEU A 15 -16.60 -14.83 11.22
C LEU A 15 -15.90 -16.18 11.51
N TYR A 16 -16.02 -16.70 12.73
CA TYR A 16 -15.37 -17.96 13.13
C TYR A 16 -15.92 -19.20 12.42
N ALA A 17 -17.06 -19.08 11.72
CA ALA A 17 -17.66 -20.17 10.95
C ALA A 17 -17.18 -20.22 9.49
N LEU A 18 -16.37 -19.24 9.07
CA LEU A 18 -15.77 -19.21 7.74
C LEU A 18 -14.67 -20.25 7.61
N ASP A 19 -14.49 -20.77 6.39
CA ASP A 19 -13.38 -21.67 6.10
C ASP A 19 -12.03 -20.92 5.93
N ASN A 20 -10.93 -21.68 5.87
CA ASN A 20 -9.58 -21.11 5.76
C ASN A 20 -9.40 -20.22 4.51
N ALA A 21 -10.04 -20.58 3.38
CA ALA A 21 -9.90 -19.84 2.13
C ALA A 21 -10.66 -18.51 2.21
N GLN A 22 -11.88 -18.53 2.73
CA GLN A 22 -12.68 -17.32 2.99
C GLN A 22 -11.95 -16.38 3.95
N ILE A 23 -11.35 -16.90 5.02
CA ILE A 23 -10.60 -16.07 5.98
C ILE A 23 -9.39 -15.43 5.30
N LYS A 24 -8.61 -16.19 4.50
CA LYS A 24 -7.48 -15.61 3.73
C LYS A 24 -7.95 -14.54 2.75
N SER A 25 -9.08 -14.76 2.08
CA SER A 25 -9.67 -13.77 1.18
C SER A 25 -10.03 -12.48 1.91
N ILE A 26 -10.68 -12.55 3.08
CA ILE A 26 -10.98 -11.37 3.91
C ILE A 26 -9.69 -10.68 4.37
N GLN A 27 -8.73 -11.44 4.90
CA GLN A 27 -7.46 -10.91 5.38
C GLN A 27 -6.71 -10.15 4.28
N ARG A 28 -6.64 -10.73 3.08
CA ARG A 28 -6.02 -10.08 1.92
C ARG A 28 -6.78 -8.82 1.50
N CYS A 29 -8.11 -8.90 1.36
CA CYS A 29 -8.95 -7.75 1.01
C CYS A 29 -8.76 -6.59 1.99
N LEU A 30 -8.88 -6.84 3.29
CA LEU A 30 -8.67 -5.83 4.34
C LEU A 30 -7.27 -5.23 4.28
N SER A 31 -6.24 -6.06 4.04
CA SER A 31 -4.86 -5.57 3.90
C SER A 31 -4.74 -4.60 2.72
N ILE A 32 -5.32 -4.93 1.56
CA ILE A 32 -5.25 -4.08 0.36
C ILE A 32 -5.81 -2.69 0.59
N ILE A 33 -6.93 -2.59 1.31
CA ILE A 33 -7.58 -1.32 1.64
C ILE A 33 -7.05 -0.69 2.94
N GLY A 34 -5.93 -1.20 3.46
CA GLY A 34 -5.15 -0.55 4.52
C GLY A 34 -5.60 -0.86 5.95
N TYR A 35 -6.38 -1.93 6.18
CA TYR A 35 -6.73 -2.40 7.51
C TYR A 35 -5.75 -3.51 7.95
N PRO A 36 -4.95 -3.30 9.01
CA PRO A 36 -3.87 -4.21 9.38
C PRO A 36 -4.40 -5.51 10.01
N VAL A 37 -4.32 -6.61 9.26
CA VAL A 37 -4.80 -7.93 9.72
C VAL A 37 -3.72 -8.78 10.41
N GLY A 38 -2.45 -8.37 10.34
CA GLY A 38 -1.32 -9.23 10.68
C GLY A 38 -0.94 -10.10 9.48
N ASP A 39 -0.84 -11.41 9.70
CA ASP A 39 -0.54 -12.37 8.64
C ASP A 39 -1.80 -12.78 7.86
N ILE A 40 -1.62 -13.12 6.58
CA ILE A 40 -2.66 -13.73 5.74
C ILE A 40 -2.51 -15.26 5.86
N ASP A 41 -3.02 -15.82 6.96
CA ASP A 41 -2.83 -17.21 7.38
C ASP A 41 -4.12 -18.05 7.39
N GLY A 42 -5.28 -17.40 7.25
CA GLY A 42 -6.59 -18.04 7.33
C GLY A 42 -7.03 -18.35 8.75
N MET A 43 -6.51 -17.62 9.75
CA MET A 43 -6.90 -17.69 11.16
C MET A 43 -7.50 -16.37 11.65
N ILE A 44 -8.60 -16.42 12.39
CA ILE A 44 -9.24 -15.22 12.94
C ILE A 44 -8.64 -14.88 14.31
N GLY A 45 -7.48 -14.23 14.27
CA GLY A 45 -6.81 -13.66 15.44
C GLY A 45 -7.37 -12.29 15.85
N PRO A 46 -6.89 -11.70 16.97
CA PRO A 46 -7.32 -10.37 17.43
C PRO A 46 -7.13 -9.26 16.39
N LYS A 47 -6.04 -9.32 15.60
CA LYS A 47 -5.76 -8.35 14.53
C LYS A 47 -6.78 -8.42 13.41
N THR A 48 -7.10 -9.62 12.91
CA THR A 48 -8.13 -9.81 11.89
C THR A 48 -9.51 -9.36 12.38
N LYS A 49 -9.90 -9.70 13.62
CA LYS A 49 -11.16 -9.22 14.21
C LYS A 49 -11.22 -7.70 14.29
N THR A 50 -10.14 -7.08 14.77
CA THR A 50 -10.05 -5.62 14.90
C THR A 50 -10.10 -4.93 13.53
N ALA A 51 -9.37 -5.44 12.54
CA ALA A 51 -9.37 -4.94 11.18
C ALA A 51 -10.78 -5.00 10.55
N TRP A 52 -11.47 -6.12 10.70
CA TRP A 52 -12.84 -6.26 10.22
C TRP A 52 -13.82 -5.32 10.94
N ALA A 53 -13.75 -5.24 12.27
CA ALA A 53 -14.60 -4.34 13.04
C ALA A 53 -14.40 -2.87 12.66
N ASN A 54 -13.15 -2.44 12.44
CA ASN A 54 -12.84 -1.10 11.95
C ASN A 54 -13.39 -0.88 10.54
N PHE A 55 -13.21 -1.83 9.62
CA PHE A 55 -13.81 -1.74 8.28
C PHE A 55 -15.33 -1.59 8.34
N LYS A 56 -16.01 -2.41 9.15
CA LYS A 56 -17.46 -2.30 9.38
C LYS A 56 -17.83 -0.92 9.89
N LYS A 57 -17.14 -0.42 10.91
CA LYS A 57 -17.39 0.92 11.47
C LYS A 57 -17.22 2.03 10.43
N ASP A 58 -16.20 1.94 9.59
CA ASP A 58 -15.82 3.00 8.66
C ASP A 58 -16.64 2.99 7.35
N VAL A 59 -17.20 1.83 6.97
CA VAL A 59 -17.84 1.63 5.64
C VAL A 59 -19.30 1.20 5.74
N ILE A 60 -19.64 0.33 6.69
CA ILE A 60 -20.98 -0.27 6.78
C ILE A 60 -21.33 -0.70 8.21
N GLU A 61 -22.15 0.13 8.86
CA GLU A 61 -22.67 -0.13 10.20
C GLU A 61 -23.37 -1.50 10.29
N GLY A 62 -23.17 -2.21 11.40
CA GLY A 62 -23.75 -3.52 11.65
C GLY A 62 -22.90 -4.34 12.62
N ASN A 63 -23.36 -5.56 12.93
CA ASN A 63 -22.67 -6.44 13.87
C ASN A 63 -21.27 -6.82 13.34
N PRO A 64 -20.17 -6.45 14.05
CA PRO A 64 -18.81 -6.76 13.61
C PRO A 64 -18.46 -8.24 13.75
N ASP A 65 -19.24 -9.06 14.47
CA ASP A 65 -18.99 -10.50 14.55
C ASP A 65 -19.52 -11.28 13.34
N LEU A 66 -20.29 -10.61 12.47
CA LEU A 66 -20.92 -11.20 11.29
C LEU A 66 -20.32 -10.65 9.99
N ILE A 67 -20.27 -11.51 8.99
CA ILE A 67 -20.11 -11.16 7.58
C ILE A 67 -21.34 -11.60 6.80
N GLY A 68 -21.84 -10.75 5.91
CA GLY A 68 -22.96 -11.10 5.04
C GLY A 68 -22.82 -10.43 3.67
N PRO A 69 -23.75 -10.69 2.74
CA PRO A 69 -23.66 -10.27 1.34
C PRO A 69 -23.35 -8.78 1.17
N ILE A 70 -23.99 -7.92 1.96
CA ILE A 70 -23.79 -6.46 1.86
C ILE A 70 -22.36 -6.08 2.28
N SER A 71 -21.82 -6.69 3.35
CA SER A 71 -20.44 -6.40 3.79
C SER A 71 -19.40 -6.98 2.82
N VAL A 72 -19.68 -8.13 2.20
CA VAL A 72 -18.86 -8.69 1.12
C VAL A 72 -18.83 -7.73 -0.07
N HIS A 73 -20.00 -7.27 -0.52
CA HIS A 73 -20.11 -6.36 -1.65
C HIS A 73 -19.36 -5.04 -1.39
N SER A 74 -19.57 -4.39 -0.25
CA SER A 74 -18.84 -3.17 0.11
C SER A 74 -17.33 -3.38 0.21
N LEU A 75 -16.88 -4.55 0.70
CA LEU A 75 -15.45 -4.88 0.76
C LEU A 75 -14.88 -5.01 -0.67
N GLN A 76 -15.58 -5.71 -1.55
CA GLN A 76 -15.20 -5.88 -2.95
C GLN A 76 -15.12 -4.54 -3.68
N GLU A 77 -16.11 -3.66 -3.51
CA GLU A 77 -16.11 -2.31 -4.11
C GLU A 77 -14.90 -1.50 -3.67
N LYS A 78 -14.62 -1.47 -2.36
CA LYS A 78 -13.45 -0.76 -1.81
C LYS A 78 -12.13 -1.33 -2.31
N VAL A 79 -12.01 -2.66 -2.37
CA VAL A 79 -10.81 -3.33 -2.91
C VAL A 79 -10.63 -3.02 -4.38
N ASN A 80 -11.68 -3.14 -5.20
CA ASN A 80 -11.60 -2.88 -6.64
C ASN A 80 -11.25 -1.43 -7.00
N ALA A 81 -11.57 -0.47 -6.12
CA ALA A 81 -11.14 0.92 -6.27
C ALA A 81 -9.63 1.13 -6.07
N VAL A 82 -8.93 0.16 -5.48
CA VAL A 82 -7.52 0.23 -5.09
C VAL A 82 -6.66 -0.79 -5.85
N TRP A 83 -7.14 -2.01 -6.05
CA TRP A 83 -6.43 -3.08 -6.76
C TRP A 83 -7.43 -4.12 -7.32
N PRO A 84 -7.26 -4.61 -8.57
CA PRO A 84 -6.14 -4.43 -9.49
C PRO A 84 -6.37 -3.32 -10.52
N ILE A 85 -6.96 -2.19 -10.10
CA ILE A 85 -7.18 -1.03 -10.97
C ILE A 85 -5.90 -0.68 -11.73
N LYS A 86 -6.03 -0.42 -13.03
CA LYS A 86 -4.92 -0.03 -13.90
C LYS A 86 -5.08 1.44 -14.27
N TYR A 87 -4.22 2.26 -13.72
CA TYR A 87 -4.08 3.65 -14.12
C TYR A 87 -3.20 3.76 -15.37
N GLU A 88 -3.50 4.75 -16.20
CA GLU A 88 -2.61 5.26 -17.23
C GLU A 88 -1.44 5.99 -16.55
N LEU A 89 -0.22 5.58 -16.87
CA LEU A 89 1.03 5.99 -16.20
C LEU A 89 2.13 6.26 -17.24
N ASP A 90 1.72 6.77 -18.40
CA ASP A 90 2.57 6.92 -19.59
C ASP A 90 3.52 8.12 -19.48
N ASP A 91 3.09 9.15 -18.76
CA ASP A 91 3.82 10.39 -18.55
C ASP A 91 3.72 10.90 -17.11
N LYS A 92 4.36 12.05 -16.86
CA LYS A 92 4.42 12.65 -15.53
C LYS A 92 3.05 13.10 -15.03
N ASP A 93 2.21 13.69 -15.88
CA ASP A 93 0.93 14.26 -15.46
C ASP A 93 -0.10 13.18 -15.16
N SER A 94 -0.19 12.17 -16.02
CA SER A 94 -0.97 10.95 -15.78
C SER A 94 -0.52 10.24 -14.49
N THR A 95 0.79 10.15 -14.25
CA THR A 95 1.33 9.60 -12.99
C THR A 95 0.93 10.42 -11.76
N ILE A 96 1.04 11.75 -11.82
CA ILE A 96 0.61 12.64 -10.72
C ILE A 96 -0.88 12.43 -10.42
N ASN A 97 -1.72 12.37 -11.46
CA ASN A 97 -3.15 12.15 -11.30
C ASN A 97 -3.45 10.78 -10.68
N ALA A 98 -2.79 9.71 -11.15
CA ALA A 98 -2.94 8.38 -10.60
C ALA A 98 -2.53 8.31 -9.11
N ILE A 99 -1.45 8.98 -8.72
CA ILE A 99 -1.03 9.10 -7.31
C ILE A 99 -2.13 9.75 -6.47
N LYS A 100 -2.69 10.89 -6.93
CA LYS A 100 -3.79 11.56 -6.22
C LYS A 100 -5.04 10.69 -6.13
N MET A 101 -5.41 10.00 -7.20
CA MET A 101 -6.57 9.09 -7.21
C MET A 101 -6.39 7.94 -6.22
N MET A 102 -5.22 7.29 -6.22
CA MET A 102 -4.92 6.21 -5.29
C MET A 102 -4.88 6.71 -3.83
N CYS A 103 -4.29 7.88 -3.58
CA CYS A 103 -4.31 8.50 -2.25
C CYS A 103 -5.75 8.69 -1.76
N ASN A 104 -6.63 9.25 -2.58
CA ASN A 104 -8.04 9.40 -2.24
C ASN A 104 -8.73 8.05 -1.99
N ALA A 105 -8.50 7.06 -2.84
CA ALA A 105 -9.08 5.71 -2.70
C ALA A 105 -8.65 5.04 -1.38
N MET A 106 -7.42 5.27 -0.92
CA MET A 106 -6.90 4.78 0.36
C MET A 106 -7.21 5.71 1.55
N GLY A 107 -7.94 6.81 1.35
CA GLY A 107 -8.30 7.76 2.40
C GLY A 107 -7.17 8.66 2.89
N LEU A 108 -6.17 8.95 2.04
CA LEU A 108 -5.16 9.99 2.20
C LEU A 108 -5.58 11.23 1.38
N SER A 109 -6.72 11.83 1.73
CA SER A 109 -7.43 12.81 0.89
C SER A 109 -7.03 14.28 1.12
N LEU A 110 -6.15 14.57 2.08
CA LEU A 110 -5.69 15.95 2.29
C LEU A 110 -4.73 16.38 1.19
N ASN A 111 -4.87 17.62 0.70
CA ASN A 111 -3.91 18.21 -0.25
C ASN A 111 -2.47 18.13 0.28
N SER A 112 -2.27 18.37 1.58
CA SER A 112 -0.96 18.25 2.23
C SER A 112 -0.40 16.82 2.22
N GLN A 113 -1.26 15.80 2.38
CA GLN A 113 -0.84 14.40 2.29
C GLN A 113 -0.43 14.07 0.85
N MET A 114 -1.29 14.39 -0.13
CA MET A 114 -1.02 14.13 -1.54
C MET A 114 0.24 14.88 -2.02
N ALA A 115 0.42 16.13 -1.60
CA ALA A 115 1.60 16.92 -1.93
C ALA A 115 2.89 16.25 -1.43
N TYR A 116 2.88 15.71 -0.21
CA TYR A 116 4.04 15.03 0.36
C TYR A 116 4.36 13.72 -0.36
N VAL A 117 3.34 12.94 -0.72
CA VAL A 117 3.53 11.72 -1.54
C VAL A 117 4.14 12.07 -2.90
N LEU A 118 3.66 13.12 -3.57
CA LEU A 118 4.20 13.57 -4.86
C LEU A 118 5.65 14.07 -4.75
N ALA A 119 5.98 14.82 -3.69
CA ALA A 119 7.35 15.26 -3.44
C ALA A 119 8.29 14.08 -3.19
N THR A 120 7.83 13.06 -2.47
CA THR A 120 8.58 11.81 -2.29
C THR A 120 8.85 11.16 -3.63
N VAL A 121 7.86 11.01 -4.51
CA VAL A 121 8.06 10.42 -5.85
C VAL A 121 9.01 11.27 -6.70
N GLU A 122 8.86 12.59 -6.71
CA GLU A 122 9.78 13.46 -7.45
C GLU A 122 11.23 13.26 -6.97
N TRP A 123 11.45 13.16 -5.66
CA TRP A 123 12.76 12.94 -5.08
C TRP A 123 13.34 11.57 -5.48
N GLU A 124 12.62 10.50 -5.19
CA GLU A 124 13.10 9.11 -5.35
C GLU A 124 13.27 8.71 -6.83
N THR A 125 12.58 9.39 -7.76
CA THR A 125 12.64 9.09 -9.21
C THR A 125 13.49 10.07 -10.01
N ALA A 126 14.28 10.92 -9.36
CA ALA A 126 15.03 11.99 -10.02
C ALA A 126 14.15 12.86 -10.94
N LYS A 127 12.94 13.18 -10.48
CA LYS A 127 11.91 14.01 -11.15
C LYS A 127 11.24 13.38 -12.38
N THR A 128 11.59 12.14 -12.74
CA THR A 128 11.04 11.47 -13.92
C THR A 128 9.61 10.99 -13.73
N PHE A 129 9.18 10.76 -12.48
CA PHE A 129 7.90 10.11 -12.18
C PHE A 129 7.75 8.73 -12.82
N LYS A 130 8.90 8.05 -13.06
CA LYS A 130 8.94 6.66 -13.51
C LYS A 130 9.49 5.77 -12.38
N PRO A 131 8.96 4.56 -12.17
CA PRO A 131 9.56 3.60 -11.25
C PRO A 131 11.03 3.38 -11.60
N VAL A 132 11.94 3.55 -10.65
CA VAL A 132 13.37 3.40 -10.89
C VAL A 132 13.95 2.21 -10.12
N ARG A 133 15.01 1.66 -10.70
CA ARG A 133 15.82 0.60 -10.11
C ARG A 133 17.06 1.22 -9.46
N GLU A 134 17.38 0.83 -8.23
CA GLU A 134 18.63 1.21 -7.56
C GLU A 134 19.82 0.80 -8.44
N ALA A 135 20.77 1.71 -8.65
CA ALA A 135 21.95 1.47 -9.47
C ALA A 135 21.65 0.97 -10.91
N PHE A 136 20.56 1.43 -11.53
CA PHE A 136 20.16 0.96 -12.87
C PHE A 136 21.21 1.14 -13.99
N TRP A 137 22.21 2.00 -13.77
CA TRP A 137 23.33 2.26 -14.69
C TRP A 137 24.51 1.28 -14.52
N LEU A 138 24.47 0.40 -13.51
CA LEU A 138 25.51 -0.59 -13.24
C LEU A 138 25.07 -1.99 -13.69
N ASP A 139 26.04 -2.86 -13.94
CA ASP A 139 25.76 -4.23 -14.32
C ASP A 139 25.22 -5.07 -13.15
N GLU A 140 24.49 -6.14 -13.48
CA GLU A 140 23.86 -7.00 -12.47
C GLU A 140 24.88 -7.69 -11.55
N SER A 141 26.08 -8.00 -12.06
CA SER A 141 27.13 -8.63 -11.26
C SER A 141 27.68 -7.67 -10.19
N TRP A 142 27.75 -6.38 -10.50
CA TRP A 142 28.07 -5.32 -9.57
C TRP A 142 26.97 -5.21 -8.52
N CYS A 143 25.70 -5.21 -8.92
CA CYS A 143 24.57 -5.15 -7.99
C CYS A 143 24.59 -6.34 -7.01
N LYS A 144 24.82 -7.55 -7.51
CA LYS A 144 24.94 -8.77 -6.69
C LYS A 144 26.07 -8.70 -5.67
N LYS A 145 27.17 -8.02 -6.00
CA LYS A 145 28.34 -7.90 -5.14
C LYS A 145 28.23 -6.77 -4.12
N ASN A 146 27.57 -5.65 -4.47
CA ASN A 146 27.66 -4.41 -3.70
C ASN A 146 26.35 -3.99 -3.02
N LEU A 147 25.19 -4.41 -3.53
CA LEU A 147 23.92 -4.03 -2.91
C LEU A 147 23.60 -4.93 -1.73
N LYS A 148 23.49 -4.32 -0.54
CA LYS A 148 23.26 -4.98 0.75
C LYS A 148 22.07 -5.94 0.73
N TYR A 149 21.01 -5.61 -0.01
CA TYR A 149 19.76 -6.36 -0.01
C TYR A 149 19.54 -7.20 -1.27
N TYR A 150 20.55 -7.42 -2.11
CA TYR A 150 20.37 -8.22 -3.33
C TYR A 150 19.73 -9.60 -3.04
N PRO A 151 18.73 -10.06 -3.81
CA PRO A 151 18.13 -9.42 -5.00
C PRO A 151 17.02 -8.38 -4.69
N TYR A 152 16.66 -8.18 -3.44
CA TYR A 152 15.62 -7.28 -2.90
C TYR A 152 16.13 -5.86 -2.61
N TYR A 153 16.93 -5.32 -3.53
CA TYR A 153 17.39 -3.92 -3.53
C TYR A 153 16.32 -2.96 -4.07
N GLY A 154 16.57 -1.65 -3.96
CA GLY A 154 15.57 -0.60 -4.19
C GLY A 154 14.90 -0.66 -5.56
N ARG A 155 13.56 -0.72 -5.57
CA ARG A 155 12.74 -0.62 -6.78
C ARG A 155 11.50 0.24 -6.58
N GLY A 156 11.04 0.85 -7.65
CA GLY A 156 9.77 1.55 -7.69
C GLY A 156 9.85 3.01 -7.26
N TYR A 157 8.69 3.63 -7.12
CA TYR A 157 8.50 5.04 -6.74
C TYR A 157 9.02 5.38 -5.35
N VAL A 158 9.21 4.38 -4.50
CA VAL A 158 9.58 4.55 -3.08
C VAL A 158 10.84 3.77 -2.71
N GLN A 159 11.56 3.20 -3.68
CA GLN A 159 12.76 2.39 -3.44
C GLN A 159 12.50 1.24 -2.43
N LEU A 160 11.53 0.38 -2.72
CA LEU A 160 11.22 -0.79 -1.90
C LEU A 160 12.48 -1.67 -1.75
N THR A 161 12.87 -1.95 -0.51
CA THR A 161 14.02 -2.78 -0.15
C THR A 161 13.60 -3.86 0.85
N TRP A 162 14.49 -4.81 1.14
CA TRP A 162 14.33 -5.92 2.11
C TRP A 162 13.39 -7.04 1.66
N LYS A 163 13.86 -8.29 1.79
CA LYS A 163 13.08 -9.52 1.45
C LYS A 163 11.68 -9.53 2.08
N ASN A 164 11.58 -9.18 3.36
CA ASN A 164 10.30 -9.21 4.08
C ASN A 164 9.26 -8.26 3.47
N ASN A 165 9.66 -7.11 2.95
CA ASN A 165 8.74 -6.17 2.30
C ASN A 165 8.23 -6.74 0.98
N TYR A 166 9.11 -7.35 0.19
CA TYR A 166 8.73 -8.04 -1.04
C TYR A 166 7.80 -9.22 -0.76
N GLU A 167 8.07 -10.03 0.26
CA GLU A 167 7.21 -11.15 0.68
C GLU A 167 5.85 -10.69 1.19
N MET A 168 5.80 -9.58 1.93
CA MET A 168 4.55 -8.98 2.39
C MET A 168 3.70 -8.52 1.20
N TYR A 169 4.26 -7.72 0.28
CA TYR A 169 3.53 -7.26 -0.89
C TYR A 169 3.19 -8.39 -1.87
N ALA A 170 4.00 -9.46 -1.95
CA ALA A 170 3.67 -10.67 -2.67
C ALA A 170 2.35 -11.28 -2.17
N LYS A 171 2.19 -11.40 -0.84
CA LYS A 171 0.97 -11.94 -0.22
C LYS A 171 -0.24 -11.01 -0.37
N ILE A 172 -0.05 -9.71 -0.17
CA ILE A 172 -1.13 -8.71 -0.26
C ILE A 172 -1.67 -8.63 -1.69
N LEU A 173 -0.79 -8.54 -2.68
CA LEU A 173 -1.17 -8.34 -4.08
C LEU A 173 -1.45 -9.65 -4.83
N ASP A 174 -1.11 -10.79 -4.21
CA ASP A 174 -1.15 -12.11 -4.84
C ASP A 174 -0.29 -12.15 -6.11
N LEU A 175 0.93 -11.61 -5.99
CA LEU A 175 1.94 -11.53 -7.05
C LEU A 175 3.20 -12.27 -6.61
N ASN A 176 3.94 -12.84 -7.57
CA ASN A 176 5.21 -13.52 -7.29
C ASN A 176 6.38 -12.54 -7.07
N LEU A 177 6.17 -11.45 -6.33
CA LEU A 177 7.17 -10.42 -6.03
C LEU A 177 8.43 -10.98 -5.33
N SER A 178 8.28 -12.05 -4.54
CA SER A 178 9.40 -12.70 -3.85
C SER A 178 10.36 -13.41 -4.81
N GLU A 179 9.83 -13.94 -5.91
CA GLU A 179 10.58 -14.69 -6.94
C GLU A 179 10.95 -13.80 -8.12
N ASN A 180 10.12 -12.81 -8.42
CA ASN A 180 10.31 -11.79 -9.44
C ASN A 180 10.20 -10.38 -8.84
N PRO A 181 11.26 -9.87 -8.18
CA PRO A 181 11.28 -8.54 -7.57
C PRO A 181 11.05 -7.39 -8.55
N ASP A 182 11.29 -7.60 -9.84
CA ASP A 182 11.07 -6.57 -10.86
C ASP A 182 9.59 -6.23 -11.06
N LEU A 183 8.65 -7.05 -10.57
CA LEU A 183 7.24 -6.66 -10.50
C LEU A 183 7.01 -5.39 -9.67
N ALA A 184 7.93 -5.00 -8.77
CA ALA A 184 7.88 -3.74 -8.05
C ALA A 184 8.23 -2.51 -8.92
N LEU A 185 8.78 -2.71 -10.13
CA LEU A 185 9.01 -1.67 -11.13
C LEU A 185 7.79 -1.47 -12.05
N GLU A 186 6.84 -2.40 -12.07
CA GLU A 186 5.60 -2.22 -12.82
C GLU A 186 4.85 -1.00 -12.26
N PRO A 187 4.50 0.01 -13.09
CA PRO A 187 3.99 1.30 -12.59
C PRO A 187 2.79 1.20 -11.64
N ASN A 188 1.81 0.35 -11.95
CA ASN A 188 0.63 0.16 -11.10
C ASN A 188 0.96 -0.55 -9.77
N THR A 189 1.86 -1.55 -9.79
CA THR A 189 2.35 -2.21 -8.57
C THR A 189 3.13 -1.22 -7.69
N SER A 190 4.03 -0.46 -8.30
CA SER A 190 4.83 0.58 -7.64
C SER A 190 3.94 1.66 -7.01
N LEU A 191 2.90 2.11 -7.73
CA LEU A 191 1.91 3.06 -7.23
C LEU A 191 1.17 2.52 -6.01
N PHE A 192 0.68 1.28 -6.08
CA PHE A 192 0.03 0.65 -4.94
C PHE A 192 0.96 0.61 -3.73
N ILE A 193 2.19 0.11 -3.90
CA ILE A 193 3.17 -0.05 -2.82
C ILE A 193 3.50 1.28 -2.15
N LEU A 194 3.68 2.35 -2.94
CA LEU A 194 3.91 3.71 -2.47
C LEU A 194 2.78 4.16 -1.52
N VAL A 195 1.55 4.19 -2.01
CA VAL A 195 0.42 4.78 -1.27
C VAL A 195 0.00 3.88 -0.11
N HIS A 196 -0.02 2.57 -0.32
CA HIS A 196 -0.30 1.60 0.73
C HIS A 196 0.73 1.72 1.86
N GLY A 197 2.01 1.84 1.52
CA GLY A 197 3.08 2.01 2.49
C GLY A 197 2.90 3.23 3.38
N PHE A 198 2.56 4.38 2.79
CA PHE A 198 2.21 5.59 3.54
C PHE A 198 0.96 5.43 4.40
N LYS A 199 -0.06 4.71 3.91
CA LYS A 199 -1.33 4.50 4.60
C LYS A 199 -1.15 3.66 5.87
N VAL A 200 -0.40 2.57 5.78
CA VAL A 200 -0.31 1.58 6.86
C VAL A 200 0.99 1.64 7.65
N GLY A 201 1.96 2.45 7.21
CA GLY A 201 3.30 2.52 7.81
C GLY A 201 4.14 1.29 7.51
N ALA A 202 4.03 0.76 6.29
CA ALA A 202 4.58 -0.55 5.94
C ALA A 202 6.12 -0.63 5.99
N PHE A 203 6.80 0.51 5.85
CA PHE A 203 8.27 0.54 5.70
C PHE A 203 9.00 0.70 7.04
N THR A 204 8.46 1.54 7.93
CA THR A 204 9.11 1.92 9.20
C THR A 204 8.21 1.80 10.42
N GLY A 205 6.92 1.50 10.22
CA GLY A 205 5.89 1.51 11.26
C GLY A 205 5.12 2.83 11.39
N PHE A 206 5.61 3.93 10.79
CA PHE A 206 4.96 5.23 10.88
C PHE A 206 4.04 5.52 9.68
N LYS A 207 2.81 5.97 9.95
CA LYS A 207 1.83 6.33 8.92
C LYS A 207 1.91 7.82 8.58
N LEU A 208 1.55 8.16 7.34
CA LEU A 208 1.49 9.57 6.93
C LEU A 208 0.52 10.40 7.78
N THR A 209 -0.58 9.78 8.23
CA THR A 209 -1.60 10.44 9.08
C THR A 209 -1.11 10.83 10.46
N GLU A 210 -0.01 10.25 10.94
CA GLU A 210 0.59 10.59 12.23
C GLU A 210 1.31 11.95 12.16
N TYR A 211 1.83 12.33 10.98
CA TYR A 211 2.51 13.60 10.74
C TYR A 211 1.64 14.63 10.01
N ILE A 212 0.73 14.18 9.16
CA ILE A 212 -0.10 15.04 8.32
C ILE A 212 -1.56 14.62 8.45
N ASN A 213 -2.34 15.40 9.18
CA ASN A 213 -3.77 15.23 9.40
C ASN A 213 -4.47 16.61 9.44
N HIS A 214 -5.78 16.63 9.72
CA HIS A 214 -6.57 17.86 9.71
C HIS A 214 -6.11 18.91 10.73
N ASN A 215 -5.43 18.50 11.81
CA ASN A 215 -5.04 19.36 12.92
C ASN A 215 -3.53 19.64 12.97
N HIS A 216 -2.74 18.92 12.17
CA HIS A 216 -1.28 18.96 12.25
C HIS A 216 -0.66 18.63 10.88
N VAL A 217 0.35 19.40 10.48
CA VAL A 217 1.12 19.18 9.26
C VAL A 217 2.61 19.30 9.59
N ASP A 218 3.31 18.16 9.58
CA ASP A 218 4.76 18.07 9.74
C ASP A 218 5.38 17.34 8.53
N PHE A 219 5.75 18.12 7.50
CA PHE A 219 6.42 17.58 6.32
C PHE A 219 7.84 17.07 6.61
N ILE A 220 8.51 17.59 7.65
CA ILE A 220 9.87 17.19 7.99
C ILE A 220 9.81 15.80 8.66
N GLY A 221 8.98 15.66 9.70
CA GLY A 221 8.78 14.41 10.40
C GLY A 221 8.21 13.31 9.51
N ALA A 222 7.39 13.65 8.51
CA ALA A 222 6.82 12.69 7.56
C ALA A 222 7.87 11.84 6.80
N ARG A 223 9.16 12.21 6.77
CA ARG A 223 10.22 11.37 6.19
C ARG A 223 10.36 10.02 6.89
N HIS A 224 10.04 9.97 8.18
CA HIS A 224 9.97 8.75 8.99
C HIS A 224 9.07 7.67 8.40
N CYS A 225 8.11 7.99 7.51
CA CYS A 225 7.27 6.99 6.87
C CYS A 225 8.06 6.08 5.90
N ILE A 226 9.13 6.60 5.28
CA ILE A 226 9.91 5.90 4.23
C ILE A 226 11.29 5.50 4.73
N ASN A 227 12.00 6.42 5.40
CA ASN A 227 13.35 6.22 5.92
C ASN A 227 13.48 7.00 7.25
N GLY A 228 14.68 7.09 7.84
CA GLY A 228 14.92 7.97 8.99
C GLY A 228 14.82 9.46 8.63
N THR A 229 15.82 10.26 9.00
CA THR A 229 15.82 11.72 8.79
C THR A 229 16.51 12.15 7.49
N ASP A 230 16.94 11.20 6.66
CA ASP A 230 17.71 11.46 5.45
C ASP A 230 16.90 12.26 4.42
N HIS A 231 17.45 13.39 3.97
CA HIS A 231 16.82 14.36 3.05
C HIS A 231 15.45 14.91 3.49
N GLN A 232 15.12 14.85 4.79
CA GLN A 232 13.81 15.30 5.31
C GLN A 232 13.49 16.77 4.97
N HIS A 233 14.48 17.66 5.01
CA HIS A 233 14.29 19.09 4.72
C HIS A 233 14.14 19.33 3.21
N ASP A 234 14.87 18.60 2.38
CA ASP A 234 14.79 18.73 0.92
C ASP A 234 13.41 18.31 0.41
N ILE A 235 12.90 17.17 0.90
CA ILE A 235 11.57 16.65 0.53
C ILE A 235 10.46 17.52 1.12
N ALA A 236 10.60 18.00 2.36
CA ALA A 236 9.66 18.95 2.94
C ALA A 236 9.57 20.24 2.11
N ASN A 237 10.71 20.80 1.71
CA ASN A 237 10.75 21.97 0.84
C ASN A 237 10.12 21.68 -0.53
N LEU A 238 10.37 20.51 -1.09
CA LEU A 238 9.81 20.07 -2.37
C LEU A 238 8.28 19.94 -2.33
N THR A 239 7.72 19.59 -1.18
CA THR A 239 6.27 19.43 -0.95
C THR A 239 5.50 20.72 -1.28
N HIS A 240 6.08 21.90 -1.02
CA HIS A 240 5.43 23.18 -1.30
C HIS A 240 5.13 23.42 -2.78
N LYS A 241 5.77 22.70 -3.71
CA LYS A 241 5.43 22.79 -5.15
C LYS A 241 4.09 22.15 -5.50
N TYR A 242 3.55 21.30 -4.61
CA TYR A 242 2.38 20.47 -4.86
C TYR A 242 1.17 20.84 -3.98
N LEU A 243 1.29 21.88 -3.15
CA LEU A 243 0.19 22.45 -2.35
C LEU A 243 -0.68 23.38 -3.18
#